data_AF-A0A9E5HJN1-F1
#
_entry.id   AF-A0A9E5HJN1-F1
#
_cell.length_a   1.000
_cell.length_b   1.000
_cell.length_c   1.000
_cell.angle_alpha   90.00
_cell.angle_beta   90.00
_cell.angle_gamma   90.00
#
_symmetry.space_group_name_H-M   'P 1'
#
loop_
_entity.id
_entity.type
_entity.pdbx_description
1 polymer ?
#
loop_
_entity_poly.entity_id
_entity_poly.type
_entity_poly.pdbx_seq_one_letter_code
_entity_poly.pdbx_strand_id
1 'polypeptide(L)' 'MPVFMRLNVKHGSNVEELLQEIPLDANRLYLEFDLGYCDLHEARVENVWLDLIFDDPSMNRAKISGLVFYRRPRAKF' A
#
# COMPACT_ATOMS: atom_id res chain seq x y z
N MET A 1 -18.92 0.78 -1.73
CA MET A 1 -17.98 -0.29 -1.36
C MET A 1 -16.64 0.37 -1.09
N PRO A 2 -16.24 0.53 0.18
CA PRO A 2 -14.89 0.97 0.51
C PRO A 2 -13.88 -0.03 -0.08
N VAL A 3 -12.83 0.51 -0.69
CA VAL A 3 -11.69 -0.29 -1.16
C VAL A 3 -10.47 0.24 -0.45
N PHE A 4 -9.64 -0.65 0.05
CA PHE A 4 -8.43 -0.29 0.76
C PHE A 4 -7.21 -0.89 0.06
N MET A 5 -6.10 -0.20 0.21
CA MET A 5 -4.80 -0.65 -0.21
C MET A 5 -3.90 -0.74 1.02
N ARG A 6 -3.35 -1.93 1.27
CA ARG A 6 -2.39 -2.13 2.36
C ARG A 6 -1.02 -2.41 1.79
N LEU A 7 -0.04 -1.58 2.14
CA LEU A 7 1.37 -1.88 1.90
C LEU A 7 1.91 -2.66 3.10
N ASN A 8 2.46 -3.84 2.83
CA ASN A 8 3.08 -4.69 3.83
C ASN A 8 4.59 -4.73 3.59
N VAL A 9 5.38 -4.51 4.64
CA VAL A 9 6.85 -4.55 4.58
C VAL A 9 7.36 -5.51 5.65
N LYS A 10 7.84 -6.68 5.23
CA LYS A 10 8.44 -7.67 6.14
C LYS A 10 9.88 -7.29 6.45
N HIS A 11 10.20 -7.22 7.74
CA HIS A 11 11.55 -7.05 8.26
C HIS A 11 11.83 -8.06 9.38
N GLY A 12 12.65 -9.08 9.10
CA GLY A 12 12.86 -10.19 10.02
C GLY A 12 11.57 -10.96 10.37
N SER A 13 11.22 -11.03 11.66
CA SER A 13 9.98 -11.67 12.14
C SER A 13 8.76 -10.74 12.08
N ASN A 14 8.95 -9.46 11.76
CA ASN A 14 7.93 -8.43 11.85
C ASN A 14 7.41 -8.05 10.46
N VAL A 15 6.19 -7.53 10.41
CA VAL A 15 5.57 -6.97 9.21
C VAL A 15 4.97 -5.61 9.59
N GLU A 16 5.44 -4.55 8.95
CA GLU A 16 4.80 -3.24 9.03
C GLU A 16 3.65 -3.18 8.03
N GLU A 17 2.47 -2.76 8.49
CA GLU A 17 1.24 -2.71 7.70
C GLU A 17 0.74 -1.26 7.63
N LEU A 18 0.75 -0.68 6.42
CA LEU A 18 0.18 0.65 6.18
C LEU A 18 -1.10 0.52 5.36
N LEU A 19 -2.24 0.84 5.95
CA LEU A 19 -3.56 0.79 5.30
C LEU A 19 -3.99 2.19 4.85
N GLN A 20 -4.43 2.31 3.60
CA GLN A 20 -5.07 3.51 3.07
C GLN A 20 -6.38 3.17 2.36
N GLU A 21 -7.39 4.02 2.52
CA GLU A 21 -8.61 3.96 1.71
C GLU A 21 -8.35 4.51 0.30
N ILE A 22 -8.92 3.84 -0.69
CA ILE A 22 -8.85 4.21 -2.10
C ILE A 22 -9.99 5.19 -2.41
N PRO A 23 -9.71 6.46 -2.75
CA PRO A 23 -10.75 7.41 -3.12
C PRO A 23 -11.30 7.05 -4.52
N LEU A 24 -12.46 6.38 -4.55
CA LEU A 24 -13.07 5.88 -5.79
C LEU A 24 -13.54 6.99 -6.74
N ASP A 25 -13.78 8.20 -6.22
CA ASP A 25 -14.26 9.35 -7.00
C ASP A 25 -13.12 10.18 -7.64
N ALA A 26 -11.86 9.76 -7.47
CA ALA A 26 -10.72 10.49 -7.99
C ALA A 26 -10.49 10.23 -9.50
N ASN A 27 -10.29 11.31 -10.27
CA ASN A 27 -9.99 11.22 -11.70
C ASN A 27 -8.63 10.54 -12.00
N ARG A 28 -7.74 10.49 -11.00
CA ARG A 28 -6.49 9.74 -11.02
C ARG A 28 -6.23 9.17 -9.64
N LEU A 29 -6.12 7.85 -9.54
CA LEU A 29 -5.75 7.19 -8.30
C LEU A 29 -4.24 7.33 -8.06
N TYR A 30 -3.86 7.95 -6.96
CA TYR A 30 -2.48 7.99 -6.48
C TYR A 30 -2.51 7.86 -4.96
N LEU A 31 -1.76 6.90 -4.43
CA LEU A 31 -1.62 6.63 -3.01
C LEU A 31 -0.13 6.61 -2.67
N GLU A 32 0.21 7.21 -1.53
CA GLU A 32 1.60 7.35 -1.08
C GLU A 32 1.73 6.83 0.34
N PHE A 33 2.59 5.84 0.52
CA PHE A 33 2.90 5.26 1.82
C PHE A 33 4.21 5.83 2.32
N ASP A 34 4.16 6.60 3.41
CA ASP A 34 5.36 7.14 4.04
C ASP A 34 5.96 6.13 5.02
N LEU A 35 7.03 5.47 4.58
CA LEU A 35 7.76 4.48 5.38
C LEU A 35 8.55 5.11 6.54
N GLY A 36 8.75 6.43 6.56
CA GLY A 36 9.51 7.11 7.61
C GLY A 36 8.85 7.09 8.99
N TYR A 37 7.55 6.79 9.04
CA TYR A 37 6.78 6.64 10.28
C TYR A 37 6.64 5.17 10.74
N CYS A 38 7.17 4.21 9.98
CA CYS A 38 7.16 2.80 10.36
C CYS A 38 8.33 2.47 11.28
N ASP A 39 8.13 1.53 12.20
CA ASP A 39 9.22 0.95 12.99
C ASP A 39 9.96 -0.09 12.14
N LEU A 40 10.62 0.39 11.08
CA LEU A 40 11.21 -0.45 10.06
C LEU A 40 12.71 -0.62 10.30
N HIS A 41 13.14 -1.87 10.51
CA HIS A 41 14.57 -2.17 10.49
C HIS A 41 15.05 -2.33 9.04
N GLU A 42 15.43 -1.22 8.39
CA GLU A 42 15.75 -1.17 6.95
C GLU A 42 16.74 -2.25 6.48
N ALA A 43 17.80 -2.51 7.26
CA ALA A 43 18.80 -3.53 6.93
C ALA A 43 18.27 -4.99 6.98
N ARG A 44 17.05 -5.21 7.48
CA ARG A 44 16.39 -6.52 7.60
C ARG A 44 15.17 -6.65 6.70
N VAL A 45 14.93 -5.70 5.78
CA VAL A 45 13.81 -5.81 4.82
C VAL A 45 14.02 -7.03 3.92
N GLU A 46 13.02 -7.90 3.89
CA GLU A 46 13.06 -9.17 3.14
C GLU A 46 12.04 -9.23 2.03
N ASN A 47 10.84 -8.67 2.24
CA ASN A 47 9.75 -8.75 1.27
C ASN A 47 8.80 -7.55 1.39
N VAL A 48 8.18 -7.17 0.28
CA VAL A 48 7.16 -6.12 0.20
C VAL A 48 6.03 -6.63 -0.68
N TRP A 49 4.79 -6.55 -0.19
CA TRP A 49 3.60 -6.89 -0.96
C TRP A 49 2.47 -5.90 -0.70
N LEU A 50 1.52 -5.88 -1.61
CA LEU A 50 0.37 -4.99 -1.58
C LEU A 50 -0.91 -5.81 -1.57
N ASP A 51 -1.76 -5.59 -0.58
CA ASP A 51 -3.10 -6.15 -0.54
C ASP A 51 -4.09 -5.11 -1.09
N LEU A 52 -4.93 -5.55 -2.01
CA LEU A 52 -6.12 -4.81 -2.42
C LEU A 52 -7.32 -5.44 -1.72
N ILE A 53 -7.95 -4.69 -0.82
CA ILE A 53 -8.99 -5.17 0.08
C ILE A 53 -10.31 -4.53 -0.35
N PHE A 54 -11.30 -5.37 -0.63
CA PHE A 54 -12.66 -4.95 -0.96
C PHE A 54 -13.55 -5.24 0.24
N ASP A 55 -14.10 -4.20 0.88
CA ASP A 55 -14.99 -4.37 2.03
C ASP A 55 -16.45 -4.43 1.57
N ASP A 56 -17.14 -5.52 1.92
CA ASP A 56 -18.48 -5.89 1.43
C ASP A 56 -18.65 -5.83 -0.12
N PRO A 57 -17.95 -6.72 -0.87
CA PRO A 57 -18.05 -6.74 -2.31
C PRO A 57 -19.37 -7.38 -2.78
N SER A 58 -20.42 -6.57 -2.85
CA SER A 58 -21.70 -7.00 -3.43
C SER A 58 -21.61 -7.11 -4.97
N MET A 59 -21.73 -8.34 -5.50
CA MET A 59 -21.90 -8.70 -6.92
C MET A 59 -21.21 -7.76 -7.90
N ASN A 60 -19.88 -7.71 -7.84
CA ASN A 60 -19.06 -6.75 -8.57
C ASN A 60 -17.96 -7.43 -9.39
N ARG A 61 -17.48 -6.71 -10.41
CA ARG A 61 -16.32 -7.11 -11.23
C ARG A 61 -15.25 -6.04 -11.07
N ALA A 62 -14.15 -6.39 -10.39
CA ALA A 62 -12.98 -5.53 -10.32
C ALA A 62 -12.06 -5.77 -11.52
N LYS A 63 -11.55 -4.70 -12.13
CA LYS A 63 -10.49 -4.74 -13.15
C LYS A 63 -9.39 -3.78 -12.74
N ILE A 64 -8.17 -4.29 -12.66
CA ILE A 64 -6.97 -3.48 -12.47
C ILE A 64 -6.29 -3.39 -13.84
N SER A 65 -6.05 -2.18 -14.33
CA SER A 65 -5.35 -1.96 -15.60
C SER A 65 -4.28 -0.90 -15.44
N GLY A 66 -3.02 -1.32 -15.56
CA GLY A 66 -1.88 -0.45 -15.33
C GLY A 66 -1.68 -0.17 -13.85
N LEU A 67 -0.81 -0.95 -13.22
CA LEU A 67 -0.35 -0.70 -11.86
C LEU A 67 1.12 -0.31 -11.94
N VAL A 68 1.47 0.83 -11.34
CA VAL A 68 2.86 1.30 -11.34
C VAL A 68 3.29 1.62 -9.93
N PHE A 69 4.40 1.01 -9.55
CA PHE A 69 5.04 1.24 -8.27
C PHE A 69 6.28 2.10 -8.46
N TYR A 70 6.45 3.08 -7.59
CA TYR A 70 7.64 3.90 -7.55
C TYR A 70 8.13 4.00 -6.11
N ARG A 71 9.36 3.59 -5.86
CA ARG A 71 10.05 3.89 -4.62
C ARG A 71 10.69 5.27 -4.75
N ARG A 72 10.29 6.20 -3.89
CA ARG A 72 10.90 7.53 -3.79
C ARG A 72 11.72 7.61 -2.51
N PRO A 73 13.05 7.79 -2.57
CA PRO A 73 13.84 8.08 -1.38
C PRO A 73 13.31 9.33 -0.68
N ARG A 74 13.10 9.26 0.63
CA ARG A 74 12.77 10.45 1.42
C ARG A 74 13.96 11.43 1.35
N ALA A 75 13.69 12.72 1.19
CA ALA A 75 14.73 13.72 1.27
C ALA A 75 15.39 13.68 2.66
N LYS A 76 16.72 13.77 2.71
CA LYS A 76 17.45 13.96 3.96
C LYS A 76 17.28 15.42 4.40
N PHE A 77 16.83 15.64 5.63
CA PHE A 77 16.90 16.96 6.28
C PHE A 77 18.32 17.19 6.79
#